data_AF-A0A3D3EZ56-F1
#
_entry.id   AF-A0A3D3EZ56-F1
#
_cell.length_a   1.000
_cell.length_b   1.000
_cell.length_c   1.000
_cell.angle_alpha   90.00
_cell.angle_beta   90.00
_cell.angle_gamma   90.00
#
_symmetry.space_group_name_H-M   'P 1'
#
loop_
_entity.id
_entity.type
_entity.pdbx_description
1 polymer ?
#
loop_
_entity_poly.entity_id
_entity_poly.type
_entity_poly.pdbx_seq_one_letter_code
_entity_poly.pdbx_strand_id
1 'polypeptide(L)'
;MDNKLPLESEDEEAFDTDNDFSLMCFAKIDKTGRRASLLSGDRRDQQGTLLWIPSEYNVSDMQHKPSAAIYFETTNTSSKMHYVITLEDESELRVTINYTRQAVVWRRIGISFLSVYSIDPNHAQYPWNSYGLTFETKNGKSILTAYVDGVQVGQAQKDGEQRAYPSKYGMSIGRKALNSSFHSDDDRKYFFGIMDQAGMDDRAFTPYEMKLWHDGVMKSSLVQYIKD
;
A
#
# COMPACT_ATOMS: atom_id res chain seq x y z
N MET A 1 -35.11 29.10 13.22
CA MET A 1 -34.65 27.78 13.67
C MET A 1 -33.30 27.58 13.02
N ASP A 2 -32.27 28.05 13.71
CA ASP A 2 -30.88 27.95 13.26
C ASP A 2 -30.34 26.58 13.65
N ASN A 3 -30.44 25.61 12.73
CA ASN A 3 -29.69 24.36 12.84
C ASN A 3 -28.24 24.61 12.42
N LYS A 4 -27.48 25.31 13.27
CA LYS A 4 -26.02 25.24 13.22
C LYS A 4 -25.61 24.14 14.18
N LEU A 5 -25.01 23.08 13.62
CA LEU A 5 -24.32 22.07 14.41
C LEU A 5 -23.22 22.76 15.24
N PRO A 6 -22.98 22.34 16.49
CA PRO A 6 -21.89 22.86 17.30
C PRO A 6 -20.55 22.63 16.59
N LEU A 7 -19.68 23.63 16.65
CA LEU A 7 -18.38 23.68 15.96
C LEU A 7 -17.27 22.86 16.65
N GLU A 8 -17.63 21.94 17.55
CA GLU A 8 -16.69 21.21 18.41
C GLU A 8 -17.09 19.73 18.60
N SER A 9 -17.43 19.03 17.53
CA SER A 9 -17.50 17.56 17.56
C SER A 9 -17.23 16.90 16.20
N GLU A 10 -16.32 17.45 15.41
CA GLU A 10 -15.46 16.54 14.65
C GLU A 10 -14.51 15.96 15.69
N ASP A 11 -15.00 14.99 16.47
CA ASP A 11 -14.09 14.01 17.04
C ASP A 11 -13.29 13.53 15.83
N GLU A 12 -12.01 13.91 15.77
CA GLU A 12 -11.06 13.25 14.90
C GLU A 12 -11.14 11.80 15.33
N GLU A 13 -11.99 11.01 14.65
CA GLU A 13 -12.01 9.57 14.79
C GLU A 13 -10.62 9.16 14.32
N ALA A 14 -9.72 9.05 15.30
CA ALA A 14 -8.34 8.74 15.07
C ALA A 14 -8.34 7.50 14.20
N PHE A 15 -7.54 7.53 13.14
CA PHE A 15 -7.36 6.38 12.27
C PHE A 15 -6.77 5.26 13.12
N ASP A 16 -7.64 4.48 13.76
CA ASP A 16 -7.29 3.57 14.84
C ASP A 16 -6.69 2.32 14.21
N THR A 17 -5.37 2.34 14.09
CA THR A 17 -4.61 1.17 13.67
C THR A 17 -4.31 0.23 14.83
N ASP A 18 -4.73 0.53 16.06
CA ASP A 18 -4.28 -0.25 17.23
C ASP A 18 -4.98 -1.62 17.29
N ASN A 19 -6.20 -1.72 16.76
CA ASN A 19 -7.04 -2.91 16.84
C ASN A 19 -7.06 -3.70 15.52
N ASP A 20 -8.13 -4.46 15.27
CA ASP A 20 -8.30 -5.23 14.04
C ASP A 20 -8.61 -4.30 12.86
N PHE A 21 -7.98 -4.50 11.70
CA PHE A 21 -8.25 -3.67 10.52
C PHE A 21 -7.89 -4.36 9.21
N SER A 22 -8.33 -3.75 8.11
CA SER A 22 -7.99 -4.14 6.75
C SER A 22 -7.47 -2.97 5.94
N LEU A 23 -6.29 -3.10 5.32
CA LEU A 23 -5.80 -2.16 4.29
C LEU A 23 -6.02 -2.73 2.91
N MET A 24 -6.52 -1.90 2.00
CA MET A 24 -6.95 -2.33 0.68
C MET A 24 -6.64 -1.27 -0.38
N CYS A 25 -6.14 -1.70 -1.53
CA CYS A 25 -6.05 -0.84 -2.72
C CYS A 25 -6.08 -1.65 -4.01
N PHE A 26 -6.48 -0.98 -5.10
CA PHE A 26 -6.23 -1.47 -6.45
C PHE A 26 -5.07 -0.71 -7.07
N ALA A 27 -4.17 -1.43 -7.75
CA ALA A 27 -3.08 -0.79 -8.45
C ALA A 27 -2.67 -1.55 -9.72
N LYS A 28 -2.12 -0.80 -10.68
CA LYS A 28 -1.29 -1.33 -11.76
C LYS A 28 0.12 -0.83 -11.55
N ILE A 29 1.02 -1.73 -11.18
CA ILE A 29 2.44 -1.42 -10.98
C ILE A 29 3.15 -1.53 -12.32
N ASP A 30 3.87 -0.48 -12.74
CA ASP A 30 4.52 -0.48 -14.05
C ASP A 30 5.63 -1.55 -14.12
N LYS A 31 5.52 -2.44 -15.11
CA LYS A 31 6.43 -3.57 -15.30
C LYS A 31 7.87 -3.16 -15.56
N THR A 32 8.08 -1.97 -16.12
CA THR A 32 9.40 -1.49 -16.48
C THR A 32 10.05 -0.72 -15.34
N GLY A 33 9.24 -0.11 -14.46
CA GLY A 33 9.69 0.80 -13.42
C GLY A 33 10.35 2.06 -13.99
N ARG A 34 10.88 2.92 -13.12
CA ARG A 34 11.64 4.12 -13.53
C ARG A 34 13.09 3.74 -13.82
N ARG A 35 13.30 3.19 -15.02
CA ARG A 35 14.62 2.84 -15.55
C ARG A 35 15.51 4.08 -15.72
N ALA A 36 16.82 3.85 -15.71
CA ALA A 36 17.82 4.88 -15.96
C ALA A 36 17.59 5.63 -17.28
N SER A 37 17.83 6.94 -17.25
CA SER A 37 18.14 7.77 -18.41
C SER A 37 19.63 8.18 -18.36
N LEU A 38 20.13 8.84 -19.41
CA LEU A 38 21.52 9.32 -19.40
C LEU A 38 21.76 10.37 -18.30
N LEU A 39 20.71 11.11 -17.89
CA LEU A 39 20.79 12.19 -16.88
C LEU A 39 20.22 11.81 -15.51
N SER A 40 19.37 10.78 -15.45
CA SER A 40 18.78 10.27 -14.22
C SER A 40 19.18 8.82 -14.05
N GLY A 41 19.85 8.47 -12.95
CA GLY A 41 20.20 7.08 -12.64
C GLY A 41 19.01 6.12 -12.64
N ASP A 42 19.27 4.82 -12.54
CA ASP A 42 18.21 3.84 -12.31
C ASP A 42 17.54 4.13 -10.96
N ARG A 43 16.21 4.13 -10.93
CA ARG A 43 15.42 4.44 -9.73
C ARG A 43 14.46 3.31 -9.40
N ARG A 44 14.58 2.14 -10.03
CA ARG A 44 13.66 1.00 -9.83
C ARG A 44 13.67 0.48 -8.39
N ASP A 45 14.81 0.54 -7.73
CA ASP A 45 15.01 0.22 -6.31
C ASP A 45 14.36 1.25 -5.37
N GLN A 46 14.07 2.46 -5.86
CA GLN A 46 13.42 3.55 -5.11
C GLN A 46 11.92 3.61 -5.34
N GLN A 47 11.30 2.50 -5.74
CA GLN A 47 9.88 2.44 -6.06
C GLN A 47 9.17 1.36 -5.28
N GLY A 48 7.93 1.67 -4.90
CA GLY A 48 6.94 0.62 -4.68
C GLY A 48 6.07 0.73 -3.45
N THR A 49 6.06 1.82 -2.70
CA THR A 49 5.05 1.95 -1.63
C THR A 49 3.65 2.07 -2.20
N LEU A 50 2.74 1.14 -1.87
CA LEU A 50 1.32 1.26 -2.22
C LEU A 50 0.63 2.06 -1.10
N LEU A 51 0.59 1.48 0.10
CA LEU A 51 -0.02 2.07 1.29
C LEU A 51 0.99 2.06 2.43
N TRP A 52 1.02 3.15 3.20
CA TRP A 52 1.94 3.30 4.33
C TRP A 52 1.32 4.13 5.45
N ILE A 53 1.17 3.52 6.61
CA ILE A 53 0.82 4.21 7.85
C ILE A 53 2.09 4.25 8.68
N PRO A 54 2.69 5.42 8.93
CA PRO A 54 3.95 5.53 9.64
C PRO A 54 3.74 5.36 11.15
N SER A 55 4.68 4.71 11.84
CA SER A 55 4.63 4.56 13.31
C SER A 55 4.89 5.88 14.04
N GLU A 56 4.33 6.01 15.25
CA GLU A 56 4.74 7.06 16.19
C GLU A 56 6.24 7.03 16.46
N TYR A 57 6.89 8.20 16.36
CA TYR A 57 8.36 8.31 16.48
C TYR A 57 8.84 8.48 17.93
N ASN A 58 8.08 7.98 18.90
CA ASN A 58 8.44 8.08 20.33
C ASN A 58 9.71 7.27 20.67
N VAL A 59 10.14 6.39 19.76
CA VAL A 59 11.36 5.58 19.80
C VAL A 59 12.12 5.76 18.48
N SER A 60 13.47 5.87 18.52
CA SER A 60 14.27 6.24 17.34
C SER A 60 14.07 5.34 16.13
N ASP A 61 13.89 4.04 16.36
CA ASP A 61 13.80 3.05 15.28
C ASP A 61 12.43 3.06 14.61
N MET A 62 11.39 3.56 15.29
CA MET A 62 10.03 3.64 14.75
C MET A 62 9.89 4.68 13.64
N GLN A 63 10.79 5.66 13.56
CA GLN A 63 10.76 6.70 12.52
C GLN A 63 10.88 6.14 11.09
N HIS A 64 11.35 4.90 10.94
CA HIS A 64 11.57 4.23 9.65
C HIS A 64 10.64 3.04 9.41
N LYS A 65 9.83 2.67 10.42
CA LYS A 65 8.90 1.55 10.38
C LYS A 65 7.47 2.03 10.15
N PRO A 66 6.65 1.21 9.49
CA PRO A 66 5.22 1.46 9.39
C PRO A 66 4.51 0.85 10.60
N SER A 67 3.44 1.47 11.07
CA SER A 67 2.41 0.76 11.85
C SER A 67 1.84 -0.36 10.99
N ALA A 68 1.50 -0.01 9.74
CA ALA A 68 1.07 -0.96 8.73
C ALA A 68 1.48 -0.50 7.32
N ALA A 69 1.89 -1.43 6.46
CA ALA A 69 2.27 -1.10 5.08
C ALA A 69 2.06 -2.24 4.09
N ILE A 70 1.74 -1.84 2.86
CA ILE A 70 1.83 -2.65 1.65
C ILE A 70 2.83 -1.95 0.73
N TYR A 71 3.94 -2.62 0.43
CA TYR A 71 4.92 -2.06 -0.49
C TYR A 71 5.64 -3.13 -1.30
N PHE A 72 6.03 -2.71 -2.49
CA PHE A 72 6.76 -3.47 -3.47
C PHE A 72 8.23 -3.07 -3.46
N GLU A 73 9.11 -4.05 -3.65
CA GLU A 73 10.55 -3.85 -3.78
C GLU A 73 11.01 -4.45 -5.11
N THR A 74 11.77 -3.68 -5.90
CA THR A 74 12.51 -4.20 -7.05
C THR A 74 13.99 -4.24 -6.72
N THR A 75 14.59 -5.41 -6.92
CA THR A 75 16.03 -5.55 -7.10
C THR A 75 16.34 -5.82 -8.57
N ASN A 76 17.61 -5.81 -8.95
CA ASN A 76 18.02 -6.08 -10.34
C ASN A 76 17.57 -7.47 -10.86
N THR A 77 17.31 -8.41 -9.96
CA THR A 77 17.03 -9.82 -10.28
C THR A 77 15.68 -10.32 -9.77
N SER A 78 15.01 -9.59 -8.88
CA SER A 78 13.74 -10.04 -8.30
C SER A 78 12.82 -8.87 -7.95
N SER A 79 11.55 -9.19 -7.78
CA SER A 79 10.50 -8.24 -7.48
C SER A 79 9.65 -8.88 -6.39
N LYS A 80 9.49 -8.20 -5.26
CA LYS A 80 8.83 -8.73 -4.06
C LYS A 80 7.73 -7.80 -3.60
N MET A 81 6.64 -8.37 -3.09
CA MET A 81 5.62 -7.61 -2.38
C MET A 81 5.72 -7.92 -0.89
N HIS A 82 5.66 -6.87 -0.07
CA HIS A 82 5.78 -6.91 1.38
C HIS A 82 4.50 -6.40 2.02
N TYR A 83 4.08 -7.11 3.05
CA TYR A 83 2.96 -6.80 3.92
C TYR A 83 3.52 -6.78 5.33
N VAL A 84 3.41 -5.65 6.02
CA VAL A 84 4.09 -5.44 7.31
C VAL A 84 3.13 -4.81 8.31
N ILE A 85 3.13 -5.36 9.53
CA ILE A 85 2.60 -4.72 10.74
C ILE A 85 3.75 -4.61 11.74
N THR A 86 3.96 -3.44 12.32
CA THR A 86 4.78 -3.31 13.52
C THR A 86 3.86 -3.46 14.72
N LEU A 87 4.22 -4.32 15.68
CA LEU A 87 3.47 -4.55 16.90
C LEU A 87 3.90 -3.57 17.99
N GLU A 88 3.10 -3.43 19.06
CA GLU A 88 3.38 -2.56 20.20
C GLU A 88 4.75 -2.79 20.86
N ASP A 89 5.28 -4.02 20.80
CA ASP A 89 6.61 -4.36 21.30
C ASP A 89 7.73 -4.20 20.28
N GLU A 90 7.46 -3.42 19.22
CA GLU A 90 8.40 -2.98 18.19
C GLU A 90 8.87 -4.07 17.21
N SER A 91 8.40 -5.31 17.41
CA SER A 91 8.60 -6.42 16.48
C SER A 91 7.70 -6.29 15.24
N GLU A 92 8.06 -6.98 14.15
CA GLU A 92 7.29 -6.94 12.90
C GLU A 92 6.64 -8.29 12.58
N LEU A 93 5.35 -8.29 12.26
CA LEU A 93 4.74 -9.33 11.45
C LEU A 93 4.94 -8.99 9.99
N ARG A 94 5.53 -9.91 9.23
CA ARG A 94 5.90 -9.67 7.84
C ARG A 94 5.59 -10.86 6.95
N VAL A 95 4.81 -10.63 5.90
CA VAL A 95 4.68 -11.56 4.77
C VAL A 95 5.39 -10.96 3.57
N THR A 96 6.21 -11.77 2.90
CA THR A 96 6.92 -11.39 1.69
C THR A 96 6.71 -12.45 0.61
N ILE A 97 6.23 -12.02 -0.55
CA ILE A 97 5.99 -12.91 -1.69
C ILE A 97 6.80 -12.46 -2.90
N ASN A 98 7.12 -13.40 -3.78
CA ASN A 98 7.60 -13.07 -5.11
C ASN A 98 6.44 -12.44 -5.89
N TYR A 99 6.70 -11.33 -6.58
CA TYR A 99 5.68 -10.58 -7.29
C TYR A 99 6.15 -10.17 -8.69
N THR A 100 5.40 -10.57 -9.71
CA THR A 100 5.71 -10.24 -11.11
C THR A 100 4.81 -9.11 -11.58
N ARG A 101 5.41 -7.97 -11.93
CA ARG A 101 4.69 -6.84 -12.54
C ARG A 101 4.40 -7.14 -14.01
N GLN A 102 3.17 -6.91 -14.43
CA GLN A 102 2.72 -7.24 -15.79
C GLN A 102 2.27 -6.03 -16.60
N ALA A 103 1.76 -4.98 -15.95
CA ALA A 103 1.16 -3.84 -16.61
C ALA A 103 2.20 -2.90 -17.25
N VAL A 104 1.97 -2.51 -18.50
CA VAL A 104 2.64 -1.32 -19.07
C VAL A 104 1.76 -0.13 -18.76
N VAL A 105 2.19 0.70 -17.82
CA VAL A 105 1.44 1.88 -17.38
C VAL A 105 2.06 3.13 -17.99
N TRP A 106 3.39 3.20 -18.00
CA TRP A 106 4.11 4.36 -18.47
C TRP A 106 4.84 4.04 -19.77
N ARG A 107 4.68 4.91 -20.76
CA ARG A 107 5.55 4.98 -21.93
C ARG A 107 6.53 6.14 -21.78
N ARG A 108 7.77 5.89 -22.20
CA ARG A 108 8.81 6.90 -22.22
C ARG A 108 8.75 7.67 -23.54
N ILE A 109 8.62 8.99 -23.48
CA ILE A 109 8.60 9.88 -24.64
C ILE A 109 9.85 10.75 -24.62
N GLY A 110 10.52 10.89 -25.75
CA GLY A 110 11.71 11.72 -25.92
C GLY A 110 12.94 10.92 -26.32
N ILE A 111 14.10 11.59 -26.24
CA ILE A 111 15.42 11.04 -26.61
C ILE A 111 16.21 10.69 -25.34
N SER A 112 17.25 9.87 -25.47
CA SER A 112 17.90 9.15 -24.36
C SER A 112 18.31 10.00 -23.13
N PHE A 113 18.57 11.30 -23.30
CA PHE A 113 18.94 12.23 -22.24
C PHE A 113 17.79 13.10 -21.70
N LEU A 114 16.70 13.29 -22.46
CA LEU A 114 15.54 14.10 -22.07
C LEU A 114 14.30 13.26 -22.34
N SER A 115 13.91 12.49 -21.32
CA SER A 115 12.77 11.60 -21.42
C SER A 115 11.77 11.91 -20.33
N VAL A 116 10.52 12.04 -20.75
CA VAL A 116 9.37 12.19 -19.87
C VAL A 116 8.54 10.91 -19.90
N TYR A 117 7.76 10.68 -18.85
CA TYR A 117 6.80 9.60 -18.81
C TYR A 117 5.41 10.14 -19.15
N SER A 118 4.74 9.45 -20.07
CA SER A 118 3.33 9.63 -20.37
C SER A 118 2.62 8.33 -20.01
N ILE A 119 1.35 8.43 -19.64
CA ILE A 119 0.51 7.23 -19.53
C ILE A 119 0.51 6.54 -20.91
N ASP A 120 0.74 5.23 -20.93
CA ASP A 120 0.62 4.41 -22.12
C ASP A 120 -0.87 4.32 -22.50
N PRO A 121 -1.27 4.65 -23.74
CA PRO A 121 -2.69 4.63 -24.13
C PRO A 121 -3.34 3.24 -23.99
N ASN A 122 -2.54 2.17 -23.99
CA ASN A 122 -3.02 0.80 -23.82
C ASN A 122 -2.97 0.33 -22.37
N HIS A 123 -2.69 1.20 -21.38
CA HIS A 123 -2.63 0.81 -19.97
C HIS A 123 -3.95 0.18 -19.47
N ALA A 124 -5.08 0.51 -20.12
CA ALA A 124 -6.39 -0.01 -19.82
C ALA A 124 -6.54 -1.51 -20.14
N GLN A 125 -5.77 -2.06 -21.09
CA GLN A 125 -5.83 -3.47 -21.48
C GLN A 125 -5.27 -4.41 -20.40
N TYR A 126 -4.45 -3.89 -19.49
CA TYR A 126 -3.92 -4.66 -18.38
C TYR A 126 -4.95 -4.69 -17.25
N PRO A 127 -5.21 -5.84 -16.62
CA PRO A 127 -6.14 -5.92 -15.51
C PRO A 127 -5.66 -5.06 -14.34
N TRP A 128 -6.60 -4.58 -13.53
CA TRP A 128 -6.29 -4.10 -12.20
C TRP A 128 -5.95 -5.28 -11.29
N ASN A 129 -4.97 -5.09 -10.40
CA ASN A 129 -4.70 -6.02 -9.32
C ASN A 129 -5.14 -5.40 -8.00
N SER A 130 -5.66 -6.22 -7.10
CA SER A 130 -5.99 -5.78 -5.75
C SER A 130 -4.93 -6.26 -4.75
N TYR A 131 -4.60 -5.43 -3.78
CA TYR A 131 -3.65 -5.76 -2.72
C TYR A 131 -4.32 -5.50 -1.38
N GLY A 132 -4.34 -6.52 -0.53
CA GLY A 132 -5.00 -6.49 0.76
C GLY A 132 -4.07 -6.95 1.87
N LEU A 133 -4.22 -6.33 3.04
CA LEU A 133 -3.58 -6.72 4.30
C LEU A 133 -4.67 -6.70 5.36
N THR A 134 -4.78 -7.77 6.16
CA THR A 134 -5.59 -7.74 7.38
C THR A 134 -4.70 -7.97 8.59
N PHE A 135 -5.08 -7.33 9.69
CA PHE A 135 -4.50 -7.53 11.00
C PHE A 135 -5.62 -7.84 11.98
N GLU A 136 -5.50 -8.93 12.74
CA GLU A 136 -6.44 -9.26 13.81
C GLU A 136 -5.72 -9.83 15.04
N THR A 137 -6.28 -9.56 16.21
CA THR A 137 -5.91 -10.19 17.47
C THR A 137 -6.97 -11.21 17.88
N LYS A 138 -6.62 -12.50 17.88
CA LYS A 138 -7.59 -13.57 18.11
C LYS A 138 -6.94 -14.83 18.67
N ASN A 139 -7.63 -15.48 19.61
CA ASN A 139 -7.22 -16.74 20.21
C ASN A 139 -5.80 -16.69 20.82
N GLY A 140 -5.45 -15.57 21.47
CA GLY A 140 -4.15 -15.40 22.08
C GLY A 140 -3.03 -15.12 21.07
N LYS A 141 -3.35 -14.64 19.86
CA LYS A 141 -2.38 -14.39 18.79
C LYS A 141 -2.64 -13.08 18.06
N SER A 142 -1.56 -12.49 17.57
CA SER A 142 -1.58 -11.38 16.62
C SER A 142 -1.32 -11.92 15.22
N ILE A 143 -2.19 -11.65 14.26
CA ILE A 143 -2.20 -12.31 12.95
C ILE A 143 -2.23 -11.25 11.85
N LEU A 144 -1.24 -11.29 10.96
CA LEU A 144 -1.26 -10.59 9.67
C LEU A 144 -1.59 -11.58 8.56
N THR A 145 -2.59 -11.27 7.73
CA THR A 145 -2.88 -12.03 6.51
C THR A 145 -2.74 -11.15 5.27
N ALA A 146 -2.03 -11.64 4.27
CA ALA A 146 -1.76 -10.91 3.03
C ALA A 146 -2.58 -11.46 1.86
N TYR A 147 -3.06 -10.57 1.00
CA TYR A 147 -3.92 -10.88 -0.13
C TYR A 147 -3.45 -10.22 -1.43
N VAL A 148 -3.53 -10.97 -2.53
CA VAL A 148 -3.39 -10.46 -3.91
C VAL A 148 -4.58 -10.97 -4.71
N ASP A 149 -5.23 -10.09 -5.46
CA ASP A 149 -6.38 -10.42 -6.30
C ASP A 149 -7.51 -11.16 -5.55
N GLY A 150 -7.77 -10.73 -4.31
CA GLY A 150 -8.77 -11.32 -3.41
C GLY A 150 -8.38 -12.70 -2.85
N VAL A 151 -7.17 -13.21 -3.13
CA VAL A 151 -6.68 -14.51 -2.69
C VAL A 151 -5.63 -14.35 -1.61
N GLN A 152 -5.71 -15.14 -0.54
CA GLN A 152 -4.68 -15.18 0.50
C GLN A 152 -3.37 -15.72 -0.08
N VAL A 153 -2.29 -14.95 0.05
CA VAL A 153 -0.96 -15.28 -0.46
C VAL A 153 0.05 -15.60 0.65
N GLY A 154 -0.29 -15.30 1.91
CA GLY A 154 0.54 -15.64 3.06
C GLY A 154 -0.06 -15.16 4.37
N GLN A 155 0.52 -15.63 5.47
CA GLN A 155 0.13 -15.25 6.83
C GLN A 155 1.39 -15.24 7.72
N ALA A 156 1.46 -14.28 8.63
CA ALA A 156 2.43 -14.23 9.71
C ALA A 156 1.67 -14.09 11.03
N GLN A 157 2.12 -14.78 12.07
CA GLN A 157 1.48 -14.74 13.38
C GLN A 157 2.53 -14.71 14.49
N LYS A 158 2.14 -14.17 15.63
CA LYS A 158 2.92 -14.19 16.86
C LYS A 158 2.02 -14.55 18.04
N ASP A 159 2.57 -15.32 18.97
CA ASP A 159 1.88 -15.66 20.22
C ASP A 159 1.79 -14.42 21.12
N GLY A 160 0.64 -14.23 21.75
CA GLY A 160 0.27 -13.01 22.45
C GLY A 160 -0.63 -12.12 21.59
N GLU A 161 -1.72 -11.63 22.19
CA GLU A 161 -2.54 -10.56 21.61
C GLU A 161 -1.80 -9.25 21.86
N GLN A 162 -1.25 -8.68 20.80
CA GLN A 162 -0.53 -7.42 20.77
C GLN A 162 -1.20 -6.53 19.74
N ARG A 163 -1.36 -5.26 20.08
CA ARG A 163 -1.88 -4.26 19.16
C ARG A 163 -0.86 -3.93 18.08
N ALA A 164 -1.32 -3.39 16.96
CA ALA A 164 -0.38 -2.74 16.06
C ALA A 164 0.18 -1.48 16.74
N TYR A 165 1.38 -1.08 16.34
CA TYR A 165 2.01 0.11 16.86
C TYR A 165 1.21 1.35 16.45
N PRO A 166 0.93 2.31 17.35
CA PRO A 166 0.03 3.42 17.06
C PRO A 166 0.57 4.37 15.98
N SER A 167 -0.35 5.07 15.33
CA SER A 167 -0.07 6.15 14.37
C SER A 167 -1.00 7.34 14.56
N LYS A 168 -0.44 8.56 14.55
CA LYS A 168 -1.19 9.82 14.55
C LYS A 168 -1.10 10.58 13.22
N TYR A 169 -0.44 10.01 12.21
CA TYR A 169 -0.10 10.74 10.97
C TYR A 169 -0.95 10.32 9.77
N GLY A 170 -1.95 9.48 10.00
CA GLY A 170 -2.82 8.93 8.96
C GLY A 170 -2.07 8.02 7.98
N MET A 171 -2.68 7.80 6.82
CA MET A 171 -2.15 6.94 5.77
C MET A 171 -1.59 7.75 4.59
N SER A 172 -0.38 7.39 4.16
CA SER A 172 0.23 7.87 2.92
C SER A 172 -0.02 6.88 1.79
N ILE A 173 -0.45 7.42 0.65
CA ILE A 173 -0.70 6.66 -0.57
C ILE A 173 0.44 6.93 -1.56
N GLY A 174 1.04 5.86 -2.06
CA GLY A 174 2.04 5.95 -3.12
C GLY A 174 3.43 6.45 -2.70
N ARG A 175 3.71 6.54 -1.39
CA ARG A 175 5.00 7.00 -0.85
C ARG A 175 5.22 6.47 0.55
N LYS A 176 6.46 6.07 0.86
CA LYS A 176 6.90 5.83 2.24
C LYS A 176 6.92 7.16 2.99
N ALA A 177 5.94 7.35 3.88
CA ALA A 177 5.97 8.46 4.81
C ALA A 177 6.95 8.14 5.93
N LEU A 178 7.86 9.06 6.19
CA LEU A 178 8.87 8.91 7.21
C LEU A 178 8.76 10.13 8.12
N ASN A 179 8.92 9.89 9.41
CA ASN A 179 8.65 10.90 10.44
C ASN A 179 9.92 11.64 10.89
N SER A 180 10.93 11.79 10.04
CA SER A 180 12.17 12.51 10.39
C SER A 180 12.46 13.70 9.47
N SER A 181 13.22 14.67 9.98
CA SER A 181 13.56 15.89 9.26
C SER A 181 14.69 15.72 8.24
N PHE A 182 15.34 14.55 8.20
CA PHE A 182 16.45 14.24 7.30
C PHE A 182 16.18 12.93 6.57
N HIS A 183 15.87 13.02 5.27
CA HIS A 183 15.64 11.86 4.43
C HIS A 183 16.43 11.98 3.14
N SER A 184 17.08 10.87 2.75
CA SER A 184 17.59 10.72 1.40
C SER A 184 16.42 10.42 0.45
N ASP A 185 16.55 10.78 -0.83
CA ASP A 185 15.53 10.45 -1.84
C ASP A 185 15.28 8.93 -1.94
N ASP A 186 16.28 8.12 -1.57
CA ASP A 186 16.25 6.66 -1.60
C ASP A 186 15.27 6.07 -0.57
N ASP A 187 14.98 6.83 0.48
CA ASP A 187 14.13 6.39 1.58
C ASP A 187 12.63 6.51 1.25
N ARG A 188 12.23 7.38 0.31
CA ARG A 188 10.81 7.75 0.11
C ARG A 188 10.01 6.76 -0.75
N LYS A 189 10.67 5.81 -1.42
CA LYS A 189 10.09 4.67 -2.17
C LYS A 189 8.79 4.98 -2.95
N TYR A 190 8.80 5.99 -3.82
CA TYR A 190 7.60 6.45 -4.52
C TYR A 190 6.97 5.39 -5.43
N PHE A 191 5.65 5.32 -5.44
CA PHE A 191 4.90 4.48 -6.35
C PHE A 191 5.09 4.90 -7.80
N PHE A 192 5.10 3.92 -8.69
CA PHE A 192 5.21 4.15 -10.12
C PHE A 192 4.27 3.22 -10.87
N GLY A 193 3.10 3.77 -11.13
CA GLY A 193 1.96 3.05 -11.65
C GLY A 193 0.72 3.92 -11.56
N ILE A 194 -0.44 3.29 -11.61
CA ILE A 194 -1.73 3.92 -11.31
C ILE A 194 -2.40 3.17 -10.16
N MET A 195 -3.10 3.90 -9.30
CA MET A 195 -3.77 3.35 -8.13
C MET A 195 -5.20 3.89 -8.09
N ASP A 196 -6.11 3.08 -7.57
CA ASP A 196 -7.51 3.42 -7.35
C ASP A 196 -8.00 2.75 -6.05
N GLN A 197 -9.09 3.26 -5.50
CA GLN A 197 -9.81 2.71 -4.35
C GLN A 197 -8.88 2.26 -3.20
N ALA A 198 -8.02 3.16 -2.74
CA ALA A 198 -7.18 2.96 -1.57
C ALA A 198 -7.94 3.34 -0.29
N GLY A 199 -7.91 2.49 0.72
CA GLY A 199 -8.60 2.74 1.97
C GLY A 199 -8.26 1.75 3.09
N MET A 200 -8.90 1.97 4.23
CA MET A 200 -8.87 1.10 5.39
C MET A 200 -10.31 0.84 5.86
N ASP A 201 -10.52 -0.32 6.45
CA ASP A 201 -11.72 -0.71 7.17
C ASP A 201 -11.32 -1.08 8.61
N ASP A 202 -12.17 -0.76 9.59
CA ASP A 202 -11.95 -0.91 11.03
C ASP A 202 -12.18 -2.35 11.53
N ARG A 203 -12.27 -3.30 10.61
CA ARG A 203 -12.31 -4.74 10.90
C ARG A 203 -11.34 -5.51 10.01
N ALA A 204 -10.87 -6.64 10.52
CA ALA A 204 -10.15 -7.63 9.72
C ALA A 204 -11.13 -8.39 8.82
N PHE A 205 -10.97 -8.27 7.51
CA PHE A 205 -11.78 -9.03 6.56
C PHE A 205 -11.38 -10.49 6.56
N THR A 206 -12.39 -11.35 6.46
CA THR A 206 -12.16 -12.77 6.17
C THR A 206 -11.66 -12.95 4.72
N PRO A 207 -11.04 -14.09 4.40
CA PRO A 207 -10.67 -14.41 3.01
C PRO A 207 -11.84 -14.34 2.03
N TYR A 208 -13.06 -14.68 2.48
CA TYR A 208 -14.26 -14.59 1.66
C TYR A 208 -14.62 -13.13 1.34
N GLU A 209 -14.55 -12.23 2.32
CA GLU A 209 -14.86 -10.80 2.13
C GLU A 209 -13.83 -10.11 1.26
N MET A 210 -12.53 -10.41 1.44
CA MET A 210 -11.48 -9.92 0.54
C MET A 210 -11.71 -10.35 -0.91
N LYS A 211 -12.17 -11.59 -1.11
CA LYS A 211 -12.56 -12.08 -2.44
C LYS A 211 -13.78 -11.34 -2.99
N LEU A 212 -14.82 -11.13 -2.17
CA LEU A 212 -16.03 -10.41 -2.59
C LEU A 212 -15.72 -8.95 -2.96
N TRP A 213 -14.88 -8.28 -2.19
CA TRP A 213 -14.40 -6.94 -2.49
C TRP A 213 -13.67 -6.91 -3.84
N HIS A 214 -12.71 -7.79 -4.05
CA HIS A 214 -12.01 -7.92 -5.32
C HIS A 214 -12.98 -8.13 -6.49
N ASP A 215 -13.84 -9.15 -6.40
CA ASP A 215 -14.79 -9.51 -7.44
C ASP A 215 -15.78 -8.37 -7.73
N GLY A 216 -16.23 -7.63 -6.71
CA GLY A 216 -17.19 -6.53 -6.85
C GLY A 216 -16.63 -5.38 -7.69
N VAL A 217 -15.39 -5.00 -7.44
CA VAL A 217 -14.68 -3.95 -8.20
C VAL A 217 -14.32 -4.45 -9.59
N MET A 218 -13.79 -5.68 -9.72
CA MET A 218 -13.43 -6.20 -11.03
C MET A 218 -14.64 -6.38 -11.94
N LYS A 219 -15.81 -6.80 -11.43
CA LYS A 219 -17.06 -6.89 -12.21
C LYS A 219 -17.53 -5.53 -12.71
N SER A 220 -17.42 -4.48 -11.90
CA SER A 220 -17.79 -3.12 -12.32
C SER A 220 -16.78 -2.51 -13.30
N SER A 221 -15.49 -2.86 -13.16
CA SER A 221 -14.42 -2.43 -14.08
C SER A 221 -14.57 -2.98 -15.52
N LEU A 222 -15.38 -4.04 -15.70
CA LEU A 222 -15.71 -4.62 -17.00
C LEU A 222 -16.92 -3.95 -17.68
N VAL A 223 -17.63 -3.04 -17.01
CA VAL A 223 -18.69 -2.24 -17.64
C VAL A 223 -18.01 -1.17 -18.49
N GLN A 224 -17.75 -1.49 -19.76
CA GLN A 224 -17.39 -0.48 -20.74
C GLN A 224 -18.59 0.47 -20.90
N TYR A 225 -18.40 1.72 -20.53
CA TYR A 225 -19.34 2.79 -20.82
C TYR A 225 -19.53 2.83 -22.34
N ILE A 226 -20.72 2.48 -22.84
CA ILE A 226 -21.11 2.81 -24.21
C ILE A 226 -21.21 4.34 -24.21
N LYS A 227 -20.19 4.99 -24.75
CA LYS A 227 -20.24 6.41 -25.04
C LYS A 227 -21.26 6.58 -26.16
N ASP A 228 -22.30 7.37 -25.92
CA ASP A 228 -23.24 7.79 -26.96
C ASP A 228 -22.56 8.73 -27.97
#